data_AF-A0A1F2R1A1-F1
#
_entry.id   AF-A0A1F2R1A1-F1
#
_cell.length_a   1.000
_cell.length_b   1.000
_cell.length_c   1.000
_cell.angle_alpha   90.00
_cell.angle_beta   90.00
_cell.angle_gamma   90.00
#
_symmetry.space_group_name_H-M   'P 1'
#
loop_
_entity.id
_entity.type
_entity.pdbx_description
1 polymer ?
#
loop_
_entity_poly.entity_id
_entity_poly.type
_entity_poly.pdbx_seq_one_letter_code
_entity_poly.pdbx_strand_id
1 'polypeptide(L)'
;MAEELLMLAVLEQAFADLDGTCPAIRADSEAYFLAYDADSSPFSLDAVCAQFHLSPSAIRGEVRKRLRRREAARQKSLAHAA
;
A
#
# COMPACT_ATOMS: atom_id res chain seq x y z
N MET A 1 -2.46 -21.99 7.09
CA MET A 1 -1.07 -22.00 7.61
C MET A 1 -0.07 -21.37 6.64
N ALA A 2 0.42 -22.05 5.59
CA ALA A 2 1.46 -21.47 4.71
C ALA A 2 0.93 -20.32 3.82
N GLU A 3 -0.29 -20.45 3.31
CA GLU A 3 -0.93 -19.45 2.44
C GLU A 3 -1.27 -18.15 3.20
N GLU A 4 -1.83 -18.26 4.40
CA GLU A 4 -2.10 -17.11 5.27
C GLU A 4 -0.83 -16.33 5.61
N LEU A 5 0.28 -17.03 5.87
CA LEU A 5 1.57 -16.38 6.08
C LEU A 5 2.04 -15.64 4.82
N LEU A 6 1.83 -16.23 3.64
CA LEU A 6 2.16 -15.59 2.38
C LEU A 6 1.29 -14.35 2.12
N MET A 7 0.00 -14.40 2.45
CA MET A 7 -0.90 -13.25 2.37
C MET A 7 -0.44 -12.09 3.26
N LEU A 8 -0.05 -12.39 4.50
CA LEU A 8 0.51 -11.38 5.40
C LEU A 8 1.84 -10.83 4.88
N ALA A 9 2.72 -11.68 4.34
CA ALA A 9 3.98 -11.26 3.76
C ALA A 9 3.78 -10.33 2.54
N VAL A 10 2.80 -10.61 1.68
CA VAL A 10 2.43 -9.72 0.56
C VAL A 10 1.96 -8.36 1.07
N LEU A 11 1.08 -8.36 2.08
CA LEU A 11 0.56 -7.12 2.66
C LEU A 11 1.68 -6.30 3.33
N GLU A 12 2.54 -6.95 4.11
CA GLU A 12 3.68 -6.33 4.79
C GLU A 12 4.67 -5.75 3.79
N GLN A 13 5.02 -6.51 2.76
CA GLN A 13 5.93 -6.06 1.71
C GLN A 13 5.36 -4.87 0.95
N ALA A 14 4.08 -4.91 0.56
CA ALA A 14 3.44 -3.78 -0.12
C ALA A 14 3.46 -2.50 0.75
N PHE A 15 3.30 -2.63 2.07
CA PHE A 15 3.46 -1.49 3.00
C PHE A 15 4.90 -0.98 3.08
N ALA A 16 5.89 -1.87 3.14
CA ALA A 16 7.29 -1.47 3.16
C ALA A 16 7.69 -0.73 1.86
N ASP A 17 7.19 -1.22 0.73
CA ASP A 17 7.47 -0.67 -0.59
C ASP A 17 6.84 0.72 -0.84
N LEU A 18 5.71 1.03 -0.18
CA LEU A 18 5.14 2.39 -0.17
C LEU A 18 6.13 3.44 0.38
N ASP A 19 6.88 3.06 1.41
CA ASP A 19 7.85 3.93 2.06
C ASP A 19 9.24 3.87 1.38
N GLY A 20 9.49 2.84 0.57
CA GLY A 20 10.70 2.63 -0.21
C GLY A 20 11.11 3.79 -1.13
N THR A 21 12.38 3.80 -1.55
CA THR A 21 12.96 4.86 -2.38
C THR A 21 12.70 4.68 -3.87
N CYS A 22 12.52 3.44 -4.35
CA CYS A 22 12.26 3.14 -5.75
C CYS A 22 10.87 3.62 -6.20
N PRO A 23 10.78 4.56 -7.17
CA PRO A 23 9.49 5.09 -7.62
C PRO A 23 8.58 4.05 -8.29
N ALA A 24 9.15 3.13 -9.08
CA ALA A 24 8.38 2.13 -9.82
C ALA A 24 7.71 1.12 -8.88
N ILE A 25 8.46 0.60 -7.91
CA ILE A 25 7.93 -0.33 -6.90
C ILE A 25 6.85 0.36 -6.06
N ARG A 26 7.10 1.61 -5.64
CA ARG A 26 6.11 2.39 -4.88
C ARG A 26 4.80 2.58 -5.64
N ALA A 27 4.87 2.91 -6.93
CA ALA A 27 3.68 3.09 -7.76
C ALA A 27 2.89 1.78 -7.91
N ASP A 28 3.58 0.65 -8.04
CA ASP A 28 2.95 -0.67 -8.06
C ASP A 28 2.28 -1.00 -6.71
N SER A 29 2.95 -0.74 -5.58
CA SER A 29 2.35 -0.91 -4.25
C SER A 29 1.15 0.01 -4.03
N GLU A 30 1.21 1.25 -4.49
CA GLU A 30 0.06 2.15 -4.46
C GLU A 30 -1.13 1.60 -5.27
N ALA A 31 -0.86 1.07 -6.47
CA ALA A 31 -1.87 0.42 -7.29
C ALA A 31 -2.47 -0.82 -6.62
N TYR A 32 -1.65 -1.64 -5.96
CA TYR A 32 -2.11 -2.77 -5.15
C TYR A 32 -3.16 -2.36 -4.12
N PHE A 33 -2.95 -1.26 -3.39
CA PHE A 33 -3.90 -0.80 -2.39
C PHE A 33 -5.13 -0.11 -2.97
N LEU A 34 -4.97 0.66 -4.05
CA LEU A 34 -5.95 1.68 -4.47
C LEU A 34 -6.63 1.42 -5.81
N ALA A 35 -6.03 0.61 -6.70
CA ALA A 35 -6.44 0.48 -8.09
C ALA A 35 -6.70 -0.96 -8.54
N TYR A 36 -6.05 -1.96 -7.95
CA TYR A 36 -6.27 -3.35 -8.32
C TYR A 36 -7.67 -3.81 -7.91
N ASP A 37 -8.29 -4.59 -8.80
CA ASP A 37 -9.61 -5.17 -8.58
C ASP A 37 -9.54 -6.24 -7.48
N ALA A 38 -10.63 -6.42 -6.74
CA ALA A 38 -10.77 -7.42 -5.70
C ALA A 38 -10.53 -8.84 -6.23
N ASP A 39 -10.92 -9.10 -7.49
CA ASP A 39 -10.83 -10.42 -8.12
C ASP A 39 -9.55 -10.62 -8.94
N SER A 40 -8.62 -9.67 -8.90
CA SER A 40 -7.40 -9.71 -9.71
C SER A 40 -6.40 -10.82 -9.31
N SER A 41 -6.44 -11.27 -8.05
CA SER A 41 -5.50 -12.24 -7.49
C SER A 41 -6.04 -12.83 -6.17
N PRO A 42 -5.71 -14.07 -5.80
CA PRO A 42 -5.97 -14.60 -4.45
C PRO A 42 -5.22 -13.81 -3.35
N PHE A 43 -4.21 -13.01 -3.70
CA PHE A 43 -3.48 -12.13 -2.78
C PHE A 43 -3.92 -10.66 -2.89
N SER A 44 -5.06 -10.38 -3.53
CA SER A 44 -5.63 -9.02 -3.59
C SER A 44 -5.86 -8.47 -2.18
N LEU A 45 -5.85 -7.14 -2.02
CA LEU A 45 -6.10 -6.53 -0.73
C LEU A 45 -7.43 -7.00 -0.12
N ASP A 46 -8.49 -7.08 -0.94
CA ASP A 46 -9.81 -7.50 -0.48
C ASP A 46 -9.83 -8.97 -0.04
N ALA A 47 -9.13 -9.87 -0.75
CA ALA A 47 -8.98 -11.28 -0.34
C ALA A 47 -8.22 -11.41 0.99
N VAL A 48 -7.11 -10.68 1.15
CA VAL A 48 -6.35 -10.64 2.42
C VAL A 48 -7.24 -10.10 3.54
N CYS A 49 -7.97 -9.01 3.30
CA CYS A 49 -8.86 -8.43 4.31
C CYS A 49 -9.99 -9.39 4.71
N ALA A 50 -10.57 -10.12 3.75
CA ALA A 50 -11.60 -11.11 4.03
C ALA A 50 -11.07 -12.24 4.91
N GLN A 51 -9.87 -12.77 4.61
CA GLN A 51 -9.24 -13.85 5.37
C GLN A 51 -8.93 -13.46 6.81
N PHE A 52 -8.46 -12.22 7.04
CA PHE A 52 -8.03 -11.74 8.36
C PHE A 52 -9.04 -10.86 9.08
N HIS A 53 -10.28 -10.77 8.56
CA HIS A 53 -11.33 -9.91 9.10
C HIS A 53 -10.91 -8.43 9.27
N LEU A 54 -10.13 -7.92 8.32
CA LEU A 54 -9.69 -6.52 8.28
C LEU A 54 -10.65 -5.69 7.44
N SER A 55 -10.63 -4.37 7.66
CA SER A 55 -11.40 -3.41 6.87
C SER A 55 -10.56 -2.88 5.70
N PRO A 56 -10.91 -3.21 4.43
CA PRO A 56 -10.19 -2.66 3.27
C PRO A 56 -10.25 -1.14 3.22
N SER A 57 -11.39 -0.55 3.59
CA SER A 57 -11.58 0.90 3.59
C SER A 57 -10.71 1.60 4.63
N ALA A 58 -10.50 1.00 5.81
CA ALA A 58 -9.59 1.52 6.81
C ALA A 58 -8.13 1.52 6.32
N ILE A 59 -7.69 0.41 5.72
CA ILE A 59 -6.33 0.27 5.14
C ILE A 59 -6.13 1.29 4.02
N ARG A 60 -7.04 1.35 3.04
CA ARG A 60 -7.00 2.35 1.95
C ARG A 60 -6.97 3.78 2.49
N GLY A 61 -7.74 4.05 3.55
CA GLY A 61 -7.76 5.34 4.23
C GLY A 61 -6.39 5.71 4.83
N GLU A 62 -5.71 4.76 5.45
CA GLU A 62 -4.39 4.98 6.03
C GLU A 62 -3.32 5.16 4.95
N VAL A 63 -3.33 4.34 3.89
CA VAL A 63 -2.44 4.48 2.74
C VAL A 63 -2.56 5.88 2.11
N ARG A 64 -3.78 6.36 1.86
CA ARG A 64 -4.01 7.72 1.33
C ARG A 64 -3.45 8.81 2.24
N LYS A 65 -3.58 8.66 3.57
CA LYS A 65 -3.00 9.63 4.52
C LYS A 65 -1.48 9.65 4.43
N ARG A 66 -0.82 8.48 4.34
CA ARG A 66 0.64 8.38 4.20
C ARG A 66 1.13 9.04 2.92
N LEU A 67 0.49 8.74 1.79
CA LEU A 67 0.83 9.33 0.49
C LEU A 67 0.74 10.87 0.53
N ARG A 68 -0.35 11.43 1.06
CA ARG A 68 -0.51 12.88 1.23
C ARG A 68 0.56 13.51 2.11
N ARG A 69 0.94 12.87 3.22
CA ARG A 69 2.02 13.35 4.10
C ARG A 69 3.36 13.39 3.37
N ARG A 70 3.64 12.38 2.54
CA ARG A 70 4.86 12.29 1.75
C ARG A 70 4.91 13.38 0.68
N GLU A 71 3.82 13.59 -0.05
CA GLU A 71 3.72 14.67 -1.04
C GLU A 71 3.96 16.04 -0.39
N ALA A 72 3.34 16.30 0.76
CA ALA A 72 3.55 17.53 1.51
C ALA A 72 5.01 17.70 1.96
N ALA A 73 5.67 16.62 2.41
CA ALA A 73 7.09 16.66 2.77
C ALA A 73 7.99 16.96 1.57
N ARG A 74 7.71 16.33 0.41
CA ARG A 74 8.45 16.58 -0.84
C ARG A 74 8.26 18.01 -1.35
N GLN A 75 7.07 18.58 -1.25
CA GLN A 75 6.83 19.97 -1.63
C GLN A 75 7.62 20.95 -0.75
N LYS A 76 7.64 20.70 0.57
CA LYS A 76 8.45 21.49 1.52
C LYS A 76 9.94 21.42 1.23
N SER A 77 10.48 20.24 0.90
CA SER A 77 11.90 20.11 0.55
C SER A 77 12.26 20.85 -0.73
N LEU A 78 11.38 20.83 -1.74
CA LEU A 78 11.59 21.56 -2.98
C LEU A 78 11.56 23.08 -2.77
N ALA A 79 10.66 23.57 -1.91
CA ALA A 79 10.56 24.99 -1.58
C ALA A 79 11.76 25.53 -0.78
N HIS A 80 12.47 24.68 -0.02
CA HIS A 80 13.66 25.09 0.73
C HIS A 80 14.96 25.02 -0.10
N ALA A 81 14.94 24.29 -1.22
CA ALA A 81 16.08 24.15 -2.13
C ALA A 81 16.06 25.19 -3.28
N ALA A 82 15.04 26.03 -3.36
CA ALA A 82 14.86 27.11 -4.33
C ALA A 82 15.10 28.47 -3.66
#